data_AF-A0A1V9XJL9-F1
#
_entry.id   AF-A0A1V9XJL9-F1
#
_cell.length_a   1.000
_cell.length_b   1.000
_cell.length_c   1.000
_cell.angle_alpha   90.00
_cell.angle_beta   90.00
_cell.angle_gamma   90.00
#
_symmetry.space_group_name_H-M   'P 1'
#
loop_
_entity.id
_entity.type
_entity.pdbx_description
1 polymer ?
#
loop_
_entity_poly.entity_id
_entity_poly.type
_entity_poly.pdbx_seq_one_letter_code
_entity_poly.pdbx_strand_id
1 'polypeptide(L)' 'MDRIVNGLTAPSGQFPWFARVYFSINWCGATLITWKHLLSAAHCMYHPTT' A
#
# COMPACT_ATOMS: atom_id res chain seq x y z
N MET A 1 -13.90 11.95 5.04
CA MET A 1 -12.53 12.02 4.50
C MET A 1 -12.30 10.77 3.69
N ASP A 2 -12.46 10.87 2.39
CA ASP A 2 -12.30 9.74 1.48
C ASP A 2 -10.86 9.72 0.97
N ARG A 3 -10.10 8.70 1.36
CA ARG A 3 -8.72 8.50 0.87
C ARG A 3 -8.69 8.03 -0.58
N ILE A 4 -9.80 7.49 -1.07
CA ILE A 4 -10.02 6.99 -2.43
C ILE A 4 -11.24 7.72 -2.99
N VAL A 5 -11.06 8.48 -4.08
CA VAL A 5 -12.15 9.28 -4.70
C VAL A 5 -13.25 8.34 -5.21
N ASN A 6 -14.50 8.63 -4.86
CA ASN A 6 -15.68 7.78 -5.13
C ASN A 6 -15.60 6.35 -4.55
N GLY A 7 -14.66 6.11 -3.63
CA GLY A 7 -14.53 4.84 -2.92
C GLY A 7 -15.52 4.73 -1.77
N LEU A 8 -15.61 3.52 -1.23
CA LEU A 8 -16.32 3.23 0.00
C LEU A 8 -15.33 2.79 1.07
N THR A 9 -15.65 3.05 2.33
CA THR A 9 -14.82 2.57 3.44
C THR A 9 -14.89 1.03 3.51
N ALA A 10 -13.73 0.39 3.45
CA ALA A 10 -13.63 -1.05 3.59
C ALA A 10 -13.82 -1.47 5.06
N PRO A 11 -14.71 -2.43 5.38
CA PRO A 11 -14.75 -3.04 6.71
C PRO A 11 -13.43 -3.72 7.06
N SER A 12 -13.19 -3.88 8.36
CA SER A 12 -12.01 -4.58 8.87
C SER A 12 -11.89 -5.98 8.27
N GLY A 13 -10.72 -6.28 7.71
CA GLY A 13 -10.43 -7.59 7.12
C GLY A 13 -11.08 -7.85 5.76
N GLN A 14 -11.75 -6.87 5.12
CA GLN A 14 -12.30 -7.06 3.77
C GLN A 14 -11.20 -7.36 2.73
N PHE A 15 -10.03 -6.74 2.89
CA PHE A 15 -8.86 -6.93 2.05
C PHE A 15 -7.66 -7.34 2.91
N PRO A 16 -7.61 -8.60 3.41
CA PRO A 16 -6.63 -9.02 4.40
C PRO A 16 -5.19 -9.06 3.84
N TRP A 17 -5.05 -9.09 2.51
CA TRP A 17 -3.76 -8.99 1.83
C TRP A 17 -3.25 -7.55 1.66
N PHE A 18 -4.07 -6.53 1.91
CA PHE A 18 -3.65 -5.13 1.79
C PHE A 18 -2.68 -4.76 2.92
N ALA A 19 -1.52 -4.24 2.55
CA ALA A 19 -0.52 -3.75 3.48
C ALA A 19 -0.21 -2.28 3.20
N ARG A 20 -0.03 -1.50 4.27
CA ARG A 20 0.52 -0.14 4.19
C ARG A 20 2.03 -0.22 4.43
N VAL A 21 2.81 0.30 3.50
CA VAL A 21 4.27 0.40 3.64
C VAL A 21 4.64 1.85 3.95
N TYR A 22 5.44 2.05 5.00
CA TYR A 22 5.78 3.37 5.53
C TYR A 22 7.27 3.68 5.33
N PHE A 23 7.57 4.78 4.65
CA PHE A 23 8.92 5.28 4.37
C PHE A 23 9.08 6.68 4.94
N SER A 24 9.31 6.76 6.25
CA SER A 24 9.48 8.00 7.02
C SER A 24 8.33 8.99 6.85
N ILE A 25 8.33 9.81 5.80
CA ILE A 25 7.28 10.81 5.54
C ILE A 25 6.25 10.36 4.50
N ASN A 26 6.58 9.37 3.67
CA ASN A 26 5.72 8.88 2.60
C ASN A 26 5.16 7.50 2.94
N TRP A 27 4.00 7.17 2.36
CA TRP A 27 3.42 5.84 2.48
C TRP A 27 2.91 5.37 1.11
N CYS A 28 2.99 4.06 0.90
CA CYS A 28 2.46 3.38 -0.28
C CYS A 28 1.62 2.17 0.12
N GLY A 29 0.85 1.67 -0.84
CA GLY A 29 0.17 0.38 -0.73
C GLY A 29 1.05 -0.80 -1.17
N ALA A 30 0.78 -1.97 -0.62
CA ALA A 30 1.37 -3.24 -1.01
C ALA A 30 0.37 -4.39 -0.84
N THR A 31 0.68 -5.55 -1.44
CA THR A 31 -0.14 -6.76 -1.40
C THR A 31 0.67 -7.95 -0.87
N LEU A 32 0.15 -8.67 0.12
CA LEU A 32 0.71 -9.94 0.58
C LEU A 32 0.49 -11.03 -0.48
N ILE A 33 1.58 -11.47 -1.10
CA ILE A 33 1.56 -12.51 -2.16
C ILE A 33 2.01 -13.88 -1.65
N THR A 34 2.72 -13.92 -0.53
CA THR A 34 3.10 -15.14 0.20
C THR A 34 3.26 -14.80 1.68
N TRP A 35 3.50 -15.81 2.52
CA TRP A 35 3.76 -15.64 3.96
C TRP A 35 4.94 -14.72 4.33
N LYS A 36 5.86 -14.44 3.39
CA LYS A 36 7.07 -13.64 3.63
C LYS A 36 7.32 -12.55 2.60
N HIS A 37 6.41 -12.35 1.64
CA HIS A 37 6.64 -11.43 0.53
C HIS A 37 5.45 -10.48 0.33
N LEU A 38 5.77 -9.18 0.27
CA LEU A 38 4.87 -8.09 -0.12
C LEU A 38 5.26 -7.61 -1.52
N LEU A 39 4.27 -7.42 -2.39
CA LEU A 39 4.42 -6.80 -3.69
C LEU A 39 3.99 -5.32 -3.62
N SER A 40 4.82 -4.41 -4.12
CA SER A 40 4.54 -2.96 -4.19
C SER A 40 5.16 -2.36 -5.45
N ALA A 41 4.91 -1.07 -5.71
CA ALA A 41 5.48 -0.36 -6.85
C ALA A 41 6.96 -0.02 -6.61
N ALA A 42 7.80 -0.15 -7.64
CA ALA A 42 9.24 0.13 -7.53
C ALA A 42 9.53 1.58 -7.08
N HIS A 43 8.77 2.55 -7.59
CA HIS A 43 8.94 3.97 -7.24
C HIS A 43 8.65 4.28 -5.76
N CYS A 44 7.91 3.40 -5.06
CA CYS A 44 7.68 3.53 -3.63
C CYS A 44 8.92 3.19 -2.79
N MET A 45 9.83 2.38 -3.35
CA MET A 45 11.05 1.90 -2.70
C MET A 45 12.28 2.69 -3.15
N TYR A 46 12.27 3.13 -4.41
CA TYR A 46 13.37 3.82 -5.05
C TYR A 46 12.83 5.01 -5.82
N HIS A 47 13.16 6.21 -5.37
CA HIS A 47 13.00 7.41 -6.19
C HIS A 47 14.28 7.61 -7.00
N PRO A 48 14.28 7.35 -8.33
CA PRO A 48 15.37 7.79 -9.17
C PRO A 48 15.34 9.32 -9.17
N THR A 49 16.34 9.93 -8.54
CA THR A 49 16.66 11.34 -8.77
C THR A 49 17.21 11.45 -10.19
N THR A 50 16.39 11.88 -11.13
CA THR A 50 16.90 12.61 -12.30
C THR A 50 17.44 13.95 -11.85
#